data_AF-A0A350LRE7-F1
#
_entry.id   AF-A0A350LRE7-F1
#
_cell.length_a   1.000
_cell.length_b   1.000
_cell.length_c   1.000
_cell.angle_alpha   90.00
_cell.angle_beta   90.00
_cell.angle_gamma   90.00
#
_symmetry.space_group_name_H-M   'P 1'
#
loop_
_entity.id
_entity.type
_entity.pdbx_description
1 polymer ?
#
loop_
_entity_poly.entity_id
_entity_poly.type
_entity_poly.pdbx_seq_one_letter_code
_entity_poly.pdbx_strand_id
1 'polypeptide(L)'
;MSRFLKFTLIAGLTISATATAVWSGEYGLGRPALPEEVAAWDVNVMPDGRGLPEGSGDVWTGEQVFIENCAVCHGDFAEGVGNWPKLAGGEGTLANEDPLKTVGSYWPHLSTVWDYVNRSMPFGNAQSLSPDDVYAITAYILYSNFLVEDDFVLSHENFAEFEMPNADGFIVDDRAETEYATWHGEPCMENCKDSVEITMRAAVLDVTPEEAGTEAEEAAAPAAEEPPVEVAAAEPETAAAPDPELVAAGEKVFRQCKACHMVGEGAKNRVGPQLNGVMNRAAGAVDGFKYSSALQDMAADGLVWNEENLAAFLADPRGFMNGTRMGFGGLRSDEDIAAITAYLSTFGE
;
A
#
# COMPACT_ATOMS: atom_id res chain seq x y z
N MET A 1 -81.45 -27.82 37.44
CA MET A 1 -82.44 -26.73 37.25
C MET A 1 -81.65 -25.44 37.46
N SER A 2 -81.47 -24.46 36.57
CA SER A 2 -82.27 -23.87 35.47
C SER A 2 -81.26 -23.20 34.51
N ARG A 3 -81.20 -23.51 33.21
CA ARG A 3 -81.93 -22.93 32.05
C ARG A 3 -81.74 -21.41 31.83
N PHE A 4 -80.98 -21.11 30.75
CA PHE A 4 -81.22 -20.13 29.67
C PHE A 4 -81.37 -18.62 29.97
N LEU A 5 -80.43 -17.84 29.41
CA LEU A 5 -80.60 -16.65 28.55
C LEU A 5 -79.22 -16.40 27.89
N LYS A 6 -78.85 -16.92 26.71
CA LYS A 6 -79.21 -16.58 25.32
C LYS A 6 -79.17 -15.07 24.96
N PHE A 7 -78.19 -14.75 24.10
CA PHE A 7 -78.04 -13.65 23.13
C PHE A 7 -77.47 -12.29 23.58
N THR A 8 -76.19 -12.07 23.25
CA THR A 8 -75.81 -11.11 22.19
C THR A 8 -74.49 -11.53 21.54
N LEU A 9 -74.53 -11.87 20.24
CA LEU A 9 -73.39 -11.83 19.34
C LEU A 9 -72.88 -10.38 19.24
N ILE A 10 -71.58 -10.17 19.05
CA ILE A 10 -70.99 -9.50 17.87
C ILE A 10 -69.45 -9.51 17.99
N ALA A 11 -68.83 -10.10 16.95
CA ALA A 11 -67.50 -9.85 16.39
C ALA A 11 -66.26 -9.94 17.30
N GLY A 12 -65.78 -11.17 17.50
CA GLY A 12 -64.33 -11.41 17.50
C GLY A 12 -63.80 -11.25 16.08
N LEU A 13 -63.52 -10.02 15.66
CA LEU A 13 -62.72 -9.77 14.46
C LEU A 13 -61.26 -9.95 14.89
N THR A 14 -60.73 -11.15 14.67
CA THR A 14 -59.28 -11.36 14.60
C THR A 14 -58.73 -10.38 13.58
N ILE A 15 -58.04 -9.35 14.07
CA ILE A 15 -57.21 -8.47 13.25
C ILE A 15 -56.06 -9.35 12.75
N SER A 16 -56.28 -10.02 11.62
CA SER A 16 -55.19 -10.26 10.69
C SER A 16 -54.67 -8.87 10.33
N ALA A 17 -53.58 -8.46 10.97
CA ALA A 17 -52.78 -7.34 10.52
C ALA A 17 -52.23 -7.72 9.15
N THR A 18 -53.04 -7.50 8.12
CA THR A 18 -52.55 -7.36 6.76
C THR A 18 -51.56 -6.21 6.83
N ALA A 19 -50.28 -6.52 6.74
CA ALA A 19 -49.25 -5.54 6.48
C ALA A 19 -49.59 -4.85 5.17
N THR A 20 -50.38 -3.78 5.24
CA THR A 20 -50.54 -2.85 4.14
C THR A 20 -49.17 -2.22 3.97
N ALA A 21 -48.48 -2.61 2.90
CA ALA A 21 -47.32 -1.87 2.45
C ALA A 21 -47.69 -0.39 2.47
N VAL A 22 -46.96 0.42 3.23
CA VAL A 22 -47.08 1.87 3.18
C VAL A 22 -46.22 2.29 2.00
N TRP A 23 -46.88 2.52 0.87
CA TRP A 23 -46.23 2.93 -0.37
C TRP A 23 -45.77 4.39 -0.17
N SER A 24 -44.50 4.67 -0.42
CA SER A 24 -43.95 6.03 -0.28
C SER A 24 -44.11 6.84 -1.57
N GLY A 25 -44.26 8.17 -1.44
CA GLY A 25 -44.10 9.13 -2.54
C GLY A 25 -45.37 9.48 -3.33
N GLU A 26 -45.26 10.55 -4.12
CA GLU A 26 -46.33 11.14 -4.95
C GLU A 26 -46.89 10.17 -5.99
N TYR A 27 -46.06 9.23 -6.46
CA TYR A 27 -46.43 8.21 -7.45
C TYR A 27 -46.79 6.85 -6.85
N GLY A 28 -46.72 6.70 -5.52
CA GLY A 28 -46.87 5.40 -4.85
C GLY A 28 -45.89 4.37 -5.38
N LEU A 29 -44.59 4.60 -5.22
CA LEU A 29 -43.56 3.62 -5.59
C LEU A 29 -42.57 3.50 -4.44
N GLY A 30 -42.17 2.26 -4.14
CA GLY A 30 -41.24 1.97 -3.04
C GLY A 30 -41.88 2.05 -1.65
N ARG A 31 -41.02 2.00 -0.63
CA ARG A 31 -41.36 2.12 0.79
C ARG A 31 -40.33 3.02 1.49
N PRO A 32 -40.63 3.56 2.68
CA PRO A 32 -39.62 4.21 3.51
C PRO A 32 -38.45 3.25 3.78
N ALA A 33 -37.22 3.74 3.64
CA ALA A 33 -36.01 3.02 4.05
C ALA A 33 -36.01 2.87 5.57
N LEU A 34 -35.63 1.68 6.06
CA LEU A 34 -35.46 1.46 7.49
C LEU A 34 -34.14 2.10 7.95
N PRO A 35 -34.05 2.61 9.19
CA PRO A 35 -32.80 3.16 9.71
C PRO A 35 -31.62 2.18 9.60
N GLU A 36 -31.85 0.88 9.78
CA GLU A 36 -30.83 -0.16 9.68
C GLU A 36 -30.33 -0.35 8.24
N GLU A 37 -31.20 -0.15 7.25
CA GLU A 37 -30.82 -0.24 5.84
C GLU A 37 -29.98 0.96 5.40
N VAL A 38 -30.34 2.15 5.89
CA VAL A 38 -29.56 3.36 5.66
C VAL A 38 -28.20 3.22 6.34
N ALA A 39 -28.15 2.81 7.61
CA ALA A 39 -26.89 2.63 8.34
C ALA A 39 -25.98 1.57 7.70
N ALA A 40 -26.54 0.53 7.07
CA ALA A 40 -25.75 -0.50 6.39
C ALA A 40 -25.14 -0.03 5.05
N TRP A 41 -25.74 0.98 4.39
CA TRP A 41 -25.35 1.39 3.03
C TRP A 41 -24.69 2.78 2.98
N ASP A 42 -25.12 3.69 3.86
CA ASP A 42 -24.58 5.04 3.98
C ASP A 42 -23.45 5.07 5.00
N VAL A 43 -22.30 4.56 4.55
CA VAL A 43 -21.04 4.54 5.30
C VAL A 43 -20.04 5.57 4.74
N ASN A 44 -20.54 6.57 4.01
CA ASN A 44 -19.71 7.56 3.35
C ASN A 44 -19.11 8.50 4.39
N VAL A 45 -17.86 8.92 4.18
CA VAL A 45 -17.19 9.88 5.07
C VAL A 45 -16.81 11.15 4.33
N MET A 46 -17.34 12.26 4.83
CA MET A 46 -17.14 13.58 4.27
C MET A 46 -15.80 14.19 4.74
N PRO A 47 -15.23 15.17 4.01
CA PRO A 47 -13.98 15.83 4.41
C PRO A 47 -14.02 16.49 5.79
N ASP A 48 -15.21 16.88 6.28
CA ASP A 48 -15.41 17.46 7.60
C ASP A 48 -15.59 16.42 8.73
N GLY A 49 -15.37 15.13 8.43
CA GLY A 49 -15.50 14.02 9.38
C GLY A 49 -16.92 13.49 9.57
N ARG A 50 -17.95 14.08 8.94
CA ARG A 50 -19.31 13.51 9.01
C ARG A 50 -19.33 12.12 8.40
N GLY A 51 -19.96 11.18 9.11
CA GLY A 51 -20.07 9.78 8.73
C GLY A 51 -19.04 8.87 9.39
N LEU A 52 -18.05 9.42 10.10
CA LEU A 52 -17.10 8.62 10.86
C LEU A 52 -17.80 7.82 11.98
N PRO A 53 -17.55 6.51 12.09
CA PRO A 53 -17.92 5.74 13.27
C PRO A 53 -17.00 6.09 14.45
N GLU A 54 -17.50 5.96 15.69
CA GLU A 54 -16.66 5.99 16.89
C GLU A 54 -15.59 4.90 16.81
N GLY A 55 -14.34 5.25 17.12
CA GLY A 55 -13.21 4.34 17.04
C GLY A 55 -11.87 5.07 17.04
N SER A 56 -10.80 4.28 17.04
CA SER A 56 -9.41 4.74 16.94
C SER A 56 -8.45 3.63 16.54
N GLY A 57 -7.29 3.99 15.99
CA GLY A 57 -6.22 3.06 15.69
C GLY A 57 -4.87 3.76 15.60
N ASP A 58 -3.83 3.08 16.08
CA ASP A 58 -2.45 3.58 16.06
C ASP A 58 -1.65 3.01 14.88
N VAL A 59 -0.50 3.62 14.61
CA VAL A 59 0.40 3.24 13.51
C VAL A 59 0.86 1.78 13.64
N TRP A 60 1.17 1.31 14.85
CA TRP A 60 1.70 -0.04 15.09
C TRP A 60 0.67 -1.15 14.84
N THR A 61 -0.57 -0.93 15.27
CA THR A 61 -1.71 -1.79 14.96
C THR A 61 -1.96 -1.74 13.46
N GLY A 62 -1.90 -0.54 12.88
CA GLY A 62 -2.13 -0.31 11.47
C GLY A 62 -1.17 -1.07 10.58
N GLU A 63 0.11 -1.06 10.93
CA GLU A 63 1.16 -1.80 10.26
C GLU A 63 0.90 -3.31 10.27
N GLN A 64 0.45 -3.87 11.41
CA GLN A 64 0.11 -5.30 11.50
C GLN A 64 -1.05 -5.66 10.57
N VAL A 65 -2.16 -4.92 10.68
CA VAL A 65 -3.33 -5.15 9.84
C VAL A 65 -2.97 -4.96 8.36
N PHE A 66 -2.13 -3.98 8.03
CA PHE A 66 -1.68 -3.71 6.67
C PHE A 66 -0.81 -4.84 6.11
N ILE A 67 0.13 -5.38 6.90
CA ILE A 67 0.95 -6.53 6.48
C ILE A 67 0.06 -7.75 6.18
N GLU A 68 -0.91 -8.01 7.04
CA GLU A 68 -1.80 -9.17 6.91
C GLU A 68 -2.76 -9.06 5.71
N ASN A 69 -3.26 -7.85 5.43
CA ASN A 69 -4.40 -7.66 4.53
C ASN A 69 -4.08 -6.87 3.25
N CYS A 70 -2.96 -6.14 3.20
CA CYS A 70 -2.68 -5.14 2.16
C CYS A 70 -1.31 -5.31 1.48
N ALA A 71 -0.28 -5.68 2.24
CA ALA A 71 1.12 -5.63 1.78
C ALA A 71 1.44 -6.55 0.60
N VAL A 72 0.69 -7.65 0.43
CA VAL A 72 0.84 -8.56 -0.72
C VAL A 72 0.71 -7.83 -2.08
N CYS A 73 -0.07 -6.75 -2.12
CA CYS A 73 -0.22 -5.89 -3.30
C CYS A 73 0.48 -4.54 -3.10
N HIS A 74 0.35 -3.94 -1.92
CA HIS A 74 0.78 -2.56 -1.68
C HIS A 74 2.18 -2.43 -1.10
N GLY A 75 2.92 -3.52 -0.89
CA GLY A 75 4.27 -3.50 -0.30
C GLY A 75 4.21 -3.34 1.22
N ASP A 76 5.27 -3.67 1.95
CA ASP A 76 5.24 -3.60 3.41
C ASP A 76 5.12 -2.15 3.90
N PHE A 77 5.64 -1.18 3.13
CA PHE A 77 5.68 0.26 3.43
C PHE A 77 4.74 1.07 2.52
N ALA A 78 3.71 0.42 1.98
CA ALA A 78 2.75 1.05 1.07
C ALA A 78 3.38 1.57 -0.27
N GLU A 79 4.56 1.05 -0.64
CA GLU A 79 5.36 1.44 -1.81
C GLU A 79 4.98 0.72 -3.12
N GLY A 80 4.00 -0.18 -3.07
CA GLY A 80 3.49 -0.96 -4.20
C GLY A 80 4.40 -2.13 -4.62
N VAL A 81 3.79 -3.29 -4.89
CA VAL A 81 4.47 -4.48 -5.43
C VAL A 81 4.11 -4.67 -6.90
N GLY A 82 5.12 -4.81 -7.75
CA GLY A 82 4.92 -4.96 -9.20
C GLY A 82 4.22 -3.74 -9.80
N ASN A 83 3.04 -3.94 -10.38
CA ASN A 83 2.21 -2.88 -10.98
C ASN A 83 1.01 -2.48 -10.12
N TRP A 84 0.93 -2.95 -8.88
CA TRP A 84 -0.11 -2.52 -7.95
C TRP A 84 0.11 -1.07 -7.50
N PRO A 85 -0.96 -0.35 -7.10
CA PRO A 85 -0.85 1.05 -6.71
C PRO A 85 0.10 1.30 -5.54
N LYS A 86 0.95 2.32 -5.70
CA LYS A 86 1.73 2.96 -4.63
C LYS A 86 0.80 3.83 -3.80
N LEU A 87 0.77 3.61 -2.49
CA LEU A 87 -0.01 4.42 -1.55
C LEU A 87 0.87 5.49 -0.87
N ALA A 88 2.19 5.30 -0.87
CA ALA A 88 3.16 6.25 -0.33
C ALA A 88 4.24 6.68 -1.35
N GLY A 89 4.75 7.90 -1.17
CA GLY A 89 5.82 8.50 -1.97
C GLY A 89 5.33 9.47 -3.07
N GLY A 90 6.25 10.00 -3.87
CA GLY A 90 5.91 10.91 -4.98
C GLY A 90 5.72 12.38 -4.58
N GLU A 91 6.06 12.76 -3.34
CA GLU A 91 6.09 14.15 -2.90
C GLU A 91 6.91 15.03 -3.87
N GLY A 92 6.37 16.19 -4.24
CA GLY A 92 7.03 17.12 -5.15
C GLY A 92 7.10 16.68 -6.62
N THR A 93 6.51 15.53 -6.99
CA THR A 93 6.59 15.01 -8.36
C THR A 93 5.46 15.46 -9.29
N LEU A 94 4.47 16.22 -8.79
CA LEU A 94 3.26 16.57 -9.54
C LEU A 94 3.51 17.36 -10.84
N ALA A 95 4.66 18.03 -10.96
CA ALA A 95 5.06 18.78 -12.15
C ALA A 95 6.07 18.05 -13.05
N ASN A 96 6.43 16.80 -12.73
CA ASN A 96 7.35 15.99 -13.53
C ASN A 96 6.66 15.46 -14.80
N GLU A 97 7.45 14.97 -15.76
CA GLU A 97 6.93 14.31 -16.97
C GLU A 97 6.10 13.06 -16.65
N ASP A 98 6.51 12.31 -15.62
CA ASP A 98 5.79 11.16 -15.07
C ASP A 98 5.55 11.34 -13.56
N PRO A 99 4.43 11.98 -13.16
CA PRO A 99 4.11 12.21 -11.75
C PRO A 99 3.73 10.94 -10.99
N LEU A 100 4.29 10.77 -9.79
CA LEU A 100 3.87 9.72 -8.87
C LEU A 100 2.79 10.26 -7.92
N LYS A 101 1.53 9.94 -8.24
CA LYS A 101 0.34 10.39 -7.51
C LYS A 101 -0.11 9.35 -6.50
N THR A 102 0.10 9.64 -5.21
CA THR A 102 -0.22 8.75 -4.08
C THR A 102 -1.12 9.46 -3.07
N VAL A 103 -1.39 8.81 -1.94
CA VAL A 103 -2.15 9.42 -0.84
C VAL A 103 -1.46 10.69 -0.36
N GLY A 104 -0.16 10.64 -0.01
CA GLY A 104 0.55 11.80 0.51
C GLY A 104 0.88 12.86 -0.53
N SER A 105 1.09 12.48 -1.80
CA SER A 105 1.51 13.46 -2.83
C SER A 105 0.35 14.16 -3.55
N TYR A 106 -0.84 13.55 -3.59
CA TYR A 106 -1.91 14.01 -4.47
C TYR A 106 -3.28 14.12 -3.81
N TRP A 107 -3.63 13.28 -2.84
CA TRP A 107 -5.01 13.25 -2.34
C TRP A 107 -5.32 14.46 -1.45
N PRO A 108 -6.50 15.10 -1.57
CA PRO A 108 -6.81 16.33 -0.84
C PRO A 108 -7.37 16.08 0.56
N HIS A 109 -7.98 14.91 0.80
CA HIS A 109 -8.73 14.65 2.02
C HIS A 109 -8.45 13.26 2.57
N LEU A 110 -8.22 13.18 3.88
CA LEU A 110 -8.07 11.92 4.59
C LEU A 110 -9.36 11.09 4.56
N SER A 111 -10.52 11.75 4.49
CA SER A 111 -11.83 11.10 4.39
C SER A 111 -11.93 10.14 3.21
N THR A 112 -11.29 10.45 2.09
CA THR A 112 -11.29 9.59 0.91
C THR A 112 -10.49 8.31 1.15
N VAL A 113 -9.37 8.38 1.88
CA VAL A 113 -8.60 7.20 2.27
C VAL A 113 -9.48 6.31 3.14
N TRP A 114 -10.12 6.92 4.14
CA TRP A 114 -10.98 6.22 5.08
C TRP A 114 -12.14 5.48 4.42
N ASP A 115 -13.00 6.23 3.72
CA ASP A 115 -14.19 5.70 3.08
C ASP A 115 -13.82 4.61 2.07
N TYR A 116 -12.82 4.86 1.23
CA TYR A 116 -12.42 3.92 0.20
C TYR A 116 -11.87 2.61 0.79
N VAL A 117 -11.02 2.68 1.82
CA VAL A 117 -10.47 1.47 2.46
C VAL A 117 -11.60 0.68 3.14
N ASN A 118 -12.44 1.34 3.95
CA ASN A 118 -13.57 0.70 4.63
C ASN A 118 -14.55 0.03 3.64
N ARG A 119 -14.85 0.71 2.54
CA ARG A 119 -15.89 0.29 1.60
C ARG A 119 -15.39 -0.74 0.57
N SER A 120 -14.13 -0.65 0.16
CA SER A 120 -13.65 -1.29 -1.07
C SER A 120 -12.38 -2.13 -0.90
N MET A 121 -11.74 -2.10 0.27
CA MET A 121 -10.54 -2.89 0.55
C MET A 121 -10.77 -3.93 1.67
N PRO A 122 -9.98 -5.01 1.70
CA PRO A 122 -8.98 -5.44 0.70
C PRO A 122 -9.59 -5.84 -0.65
N PHE A 123 -8.84 -5.69 -1.74
CA PHE A 123 -9.31 -6.08 -3.08
C PHE A 123 -9.61 -7.58 -3.13
N GLY A 124 -10.87 -7.93 -3.45
CA GLY A 124 -11.36 -9.31 -3.44
C GLY A 124 -12.02 -9.76 -2.12
N ASN A 125 -11.91 -8.95 -1.06
CA ASN A 125 -12.54 -9.20 0.25
C ASN A 125 -12.99 -7.89 0.93
N ALA A 126 -13.62 -6.99 0.17
CA ALA A 126 -14.05 -5.69 0.67
C ALA A 126 -15.09 -5.78 1.81
N GLN A 127 -15.15 -4.74 2.66
CA GLN A 127 -16.04 -4.67 3.84
C GLN A 127 -15.77 -5.76 4.89
N SER A 128 -14.54 -6.25 4.97
CA SER A 128 -14.12 -7.26 5.96
C SER A 128 -13.41 -6.66 7.18
N LEU A 129 -13.05 -5.37 7.13
CA LEU A 129 -12.32 -4.67 8.18
C LEU A 129 -13.28 -4.03 9.18
N SER A 130 -12.90 -3.99 10.46
CA SER A 130 -13.63 -3.22 11.46
C SER A 130 -13.28 -1.73 11.38
N PRO A 131 -14.10 -0.82 11.94
CA PRO A 131 -13.75 0.59 12.02
C PRO A 131 -12.36 0.83 12.65
N ASP A 132 -12.01 0.18 13.75
CA ASP A 132 -10.70 0.38 14.38
C ASP A 132 -9.55 -0.09 13.48
N ASP A 133 -9.72 -1.19 12.75
CA ASP A 133 -8.71 -1.68 11.79
C ASP A 133 -8.44 -0.67 10.68
N VAL A 134 -9.50 -0.08 10.14
CA VAL A 134 -9.35 0.93 9.10
C VAL A 134 -8.62 2.14 9.69
N TYR A 135 -8.87 2.53 10.97
CA TYR A 135 -8.26 3.73 11.62
C TYR A 135 -6.77 3.53 11.74
N ALA A 136 -6.41 2.33 12.18
CA ALA A 136 -5.04 1.88 12.27
C ALA A 136 -4.37 1.88 10.89
N ILE A 137 -4.98 1.27 9.86
CA ILE A 137 -4.44 1.29 8.48
C ILE A 137 -4.25 2.72 7.96
N THR A 138 -5.20 3.60 8.23
CA THR A 138 -5.12 5.00 7.77
C THR A 138 -3.98 5.74 8.47
N ALA A 139 -3.81 5.54 9.79
CA ALA A 139 -2.64 6.05 10.53
C ALA A 139 -1.33 5.50 9.95
N TYR A 140 -1.28 4.21 9.60
CA TYR A 140 -0.10 3.59 9.00
C TYR A 140 0.22 4.15 7.60
N ILE A 141 -0.78 4.43 6.77
CA ILE A 141 -0.58 5.07 5.46
C ILE A 141 -0.05 6.50 5.63
N LEU A 142 -0.54 7.25 6.62
CA LEU A 142 0.00 8.57 6.96
C LEU A 142 1.47 8.48 7.39
N TYR A 143 1.80 7.51 8.25
CA TYR A 143 3.17 7.24 8.69
C TYR A 143 4.09 6.87 7.51
N SER A 144 3.62 5.99 6.62
CA SER A 144 4.35 5.58 5.41
C SER A 144 4.60 6.75 4.45
N ASN A 145 3.80 7.82 4.52
CA ASN A 145 3.98 9.07 3.79
C ASN A 145 4.78 10.12 4.57
N PHE A 146 5.36 9.78 5.73
CA PHE A 146 6.10 10.69 6.62
C PHE A 146 5.28 11.88 7.11
N LEU A 147 3.95 11.72 7.24
CA LEU A 147 3.05 12.80 7.67
C LEU A 147 2.78 12.78 9.19
N VAL A 148 3.06 11.65 9.85
CA VAL A 148 2.91 11.46 11.29
C VAL A 148 4.06 10.60 11.82
N GLU A 149 4.29 10.65 13.14
CA GLU A 149 5.29 9.83 13.83
C GLU A 149 4.77 8.41 14.16
N ASP A 150 5.67 7.53 14.60
CA ASP A 150 5.38 6.11 14.88
C ASP A 150 4.45 5.87 16.09
N ASP A 151 4.24 6.87 16.94
CA ASP A 151 3.34 6.82 18.11
C ASP A 151 1.97 7.48 17.87
N PHE A 152 1.69 7.91 16.64
CA PHE A 152 0.44 8.59 16.30
C PHE A 152 -0.79 7.67 16.42
N VAL A 153 -1.89 8.24 16.91
CA VAL A 153 -3.19 7.58 17.03
C VAL A 153 -4.24 8.41 16.29
N LEU A 154 -4.86 7.81 15.28
CA LEU A 154 -5.98 8.41 14.56
C LEU A 154 -7.29 7.99 15.23
N SER A 155 -8.22 8.93 15.41
CA SER A 155 -9.54 8.66 15.98
C SER A 155 -10.60 9.52 15.31
N HIS A 156 -11.86 9.15 15.52
CA HIS A 156 -13.00 9.97 15.08
C HIS A 156 -12.97 11.41 15.65
N GLU A 157 -12.26 11.67 16.75
CA GLU A 157 -12.18 12.98 17.38
C GLU A 157 -11.17 13.90 16.70
N ASN A 158 -10.02 13.37 16.26
CA ASN A 158 -8.94 14.16 15.67
C ASN A 158 -8.88 14.09 14.13
N PHE A 159 -9.67 13.22 13.51
CA PHE A 159 -9.65 12.98 12.06
C PHE A 159 -9.82 14.26 11.22
N ALA A 160 -10.80 15.09 11.58
CA ALA A 160 -11.15 16.29 10.82
C ALA A 160 -10.12 17.43 10.97
N GLU A 161 -9.19 17.31 11.92
CA GLU A 161 -8.13 18.30 12.13
C GLU A 161 -6.91 18.04 11.23
N PHE A 162 -6.83 16.85 10.62
CA PHE A 162 -5.70 16.48 9.77
C PHE A 162 -5.83 17.05 8.35
N GLU A 163 -4.88 17.90 7.97
CA GLU A 163 -4.81 18.50 6.64
C GLU A 163 -3.81 17.77 5.73
N MET A 164 -4.27 17.29 4.58
CA MET A 164 -3.41 16.60 3.61
C MET A 164 -2.53 17.60 2.85
N PRO A 165 -1.29 17.24 2.44
CA PRO A 165 -0.37 18.17 1.77
C PRO A 165 -0.92 18.83 0.50
N ASN A 166 -1.83 18.15 -0.21
CA ASN A 166 -2.42 18.62 -1.47
C ASN A 166 -3.90 19.02 -1.31
N ALA A 167 -4.33 19.45 -0.12
CA ALA A 167 -5.72 19.86 0.16
C ALA A 167 -6.23 20.93 -0.81
N ASP A 168 -5.38 21.92 -1.15
CA ASP A 168 -5.70 23.01 -2.07
C ASP A 168 -5.30 22.73 -3.53
N GLY A 169 -4.89 21.50 -3.85
CA GLY A 169 -4.33 21.12 -5.16
C GLY A 169 -5.36 20.92 -6.28
N PHE A 170 -6.64 21.16 -6.02
CA PHE A 170 -7.74 20.86 -6.93
C PHE A 170 -8.57 22.11 -7.20
N ILE A 171 -9.04 22.21 -8.44
CA ILE A 171 -9.96 23.26 -8.88
C ILE A 171 -11.25 22.63 -9.41
N VAL A 172 -12.33 23.39 -9.35
CA VAL A 172 -13.54 23.07 -10.12
C VAL A 172 -13.20 23.23 -11.60
N ASP A 173 -13.73 22.34 -12.44
CA ASP A 173 -13.57 22.38 -13.90
C ASP A 173 -13.79 23.79 -14.46
N ASP A 174 -12.73 24.36 -15.04
CA ASP A 174 -12.66 25.73 -15.58
C ASP A 174 -12.51 25.75 -17.11
N ARG A 175 -12.81 24.63 -17.80
CA ARG A 175 -12.70 24.54 -19.26
C ARG A 175 -13.59 25.53 -19.99
N ALA A 176 -14.68 25.98 -19.38
CA ALA A 176 -15.52 27.02 -19.96
C ALA A 176 -14.76 28.34 -20.14
N GLU A 177 -13.89 28.66 -19.19
CA GLU A 177 -13.06 29.86 -19.17
C GLU A 177 -11.75 29.69 -19.95
N THR A 178 -11.08 28.53 -19.82
CA THR A 178 -9.71 28.32 -20.34
C THR A 178 -9.68 27.72 -21.74
N GLU A 179 -10.62 26.84 -22.06
CA GLU A 179 -10.62 26.07 -23.30
C GLU A 179 -11.71 26.52 -24.26
N TYR A 180 -12.99 26.56 -23.83
CA TYR A 180 -14.10 26.85 -24.72
C TYR A 180 -13.97 28.25 -25.29
N ALA A 181 -13.51 29.22 -24.48
CA ALA A 181 -13.16 30.56 -24.92
C ALA A 181 -12.07 30.60 -26.02
N THR A 182 -11.22 29.59 -26.09
CA THR A 182 -10.17 29.46 -27.11
C THR A 182 -10.65 28.63 -28.31
N TRP A 183 -11.50 27.63 -28.07
CA TRP A 183 -11.95 26.64 -29.05
C TRP A 183 -13.39 26.83 -29.49
N HIS A 184 -13.90 28.07 -29.41
CA HIS A 184 -15.15 28.48 -30.05
C HIS A 184 -14.83 29.46 -31.20
N GLY A 185 -15.10 29.03 -32.42
CA GLY A 185 -14.82 29.81 -33.63
C GLY A 185 -15.00 28.98 -34.90
N GLU A 186 -15.00 29.64 -36.06
CA GLU A 186 -15.00 28.92 -37.32
C GLU A 186 -13.62 28.27 -37.54
N PRO A 187 -13.54 26.95 -37.78
CA PRO A 187 -12.27 26.28 -38.03
C PRO A 187 -11.66 26.78 -39.35
N CYS A 188 -10.33 26.68 -39.48
CA CYS A 188 -9.69 26.94 -40.76
C CYS A 188 -10.16 25.94 -41.82
N MET A 189 -10.51 26.44 -43.01
CA MET A 189 -11.01 25.62 -44.13
C MET A 189 -9.98 25.41 -45.24
N GLU A 190 -9.02 26.33 -45.42
CA GLU A 190 -8.05 26.28 -46.51
C GLU A 190 -6.66 26.74 -46.05
N ASN A 191 -5.60 26.08 -46.54
CA ASN A 191 -4.19 26.43 -46.26
C ASN A 191 -3.84 26.50 -44.76
N CYS A 192 -4.34 25.55 -43.96
CA CYS A 192 -4.33 25.62 -42.50
C CYS A 192 -3.01 25.26 -41.80
N LYS A 193 -2.09 24.59 -42.50
CA LYS A 193 -0.79 24.18 -41.96
C LYS A 193 0.27 24.28 -43.04
N ASP A 194 1.47 24.67 -42.64
CA ASP A 194 2.64 24.75 -43.53
C ASP A 194 3.33 23.40 -43.72
N SER A 195 3.20 22.47 -42.76
CA SER A 195 3.81 21.13 -42.80
C SER A 195 2.91 20.07 -42.16
N VAL A 196 3.06 18.83 -42.62
CA VAL A 196 2.33 17.62 -42.18
C VAL A 196 3.29 16.46 -41.88
N GLU A 197 4.48 16.77 -41.39
CA GLU A 197 5.48 15.77 -41.01
C GLU A 197 4.95 14.80 -39.95
N ILE A 198 5.28 13.52 -40.10
CA ILE A 198 4.89 12.46 -39.17
C ILE A 198 5.85 12.49 -37.98
N THR A 199 5.35 12.81 -36.80
CA THR A 199 6.15 12.88 -35.56
C THR A 199 6.06 11.64 -34.69
N MET A 200 4.97 10.88 -34.78
CA MET A 200 4.74 9.66 -33.98
C MET A 200 3.98 8.61 -34.79
N ARG A 201 4.30 7.33 -34.57
CA ARG A 201 3.65 6.17 -35.19
C ARG A 201 3.36 5.11 -34.13
N ALA A 202 2.09 4.73 -33.97
CA ALA A 202 1.69 3.71 -33.00
C ALA A 202 2.39 2.35 -33.24
N ALA A 203 2.63 2.00 -34.50
CA ALA A 203 3.36 0.80 -34.90
C ALA A 203 4.83 0.76 -34.39
N VAL A 204 5.39 1.88 -33.92
CA VAL A 204 6.71 1.88 -33.27
C VAL A 204 6.63 1.37 -31.84
N LEU A 205 5.51 1.55 -31.14
CA LEU A 205 5.32 1.04 -29.78
C LEU A 205 4.92 -0.43 -29.80
N ASP A 206 4.12 -0.83 -30.79
CA ASP A 206 3.73 -2.22 -31.05
C ASP A 206 3.18 -2.99 -29.83
N VAL A 207 2.34 -2.32 -29.04
CA VAL A 207 1.68 -2.89 -27.86
C VAL A 207 0.20 -3.24 -28.10
N THR A 208 -0.25 -3.20 -29.36
CA THR A 208 -1.65 -3.52 -29.71
C THR A 208 -1.75 -5.02 -29.96
N PRO A 209 -2.64 -5.77 -29.26
CA PRO A 209 -2.79 -7.19 -29.50
C PRO A 209 -3.11 -7.50 -30.96
N GLU A 210 -2.38 -8.44 -31.57
CA GLU A 210 -2.62 -8.87 -32.93
C GLU A 210 -3.68 -9.97 -32.99
N GLU A 211 -4.46 -9.99 -34.08
CA GLU A 211 -5.26 -11.17 -34.42
C GLU A 211 -4.34 -12.26 -34.98
N ALA A 212 -4.52 -13.51 -34.53
CA ALA A 212 -3.72 -14.63 -34.98
C ALA A 212 -3.85 -14.81 -36.51
N GLY A 213 -2.83 -14.34 -37.27
CA GLY A 213 -2.75 -14.53 -38.71
C GLY A 213 -2.29 -13.32 -39.53
N THR A 214 -2.00 -12.17 -38.93
CA THR A 214 -1.42 -11.02 -39.62
C THR A 214 0.01 -10.74 -39.14
N GLU A 215 0.92 -11.68 -39.33
CA GLU A 215 2.35 -11.38 -39.27
C GLU A 215 2.69 -10.54 -40.50
N ALA A 216 2.86 -9.23 -40.30
CA ALA A 216 3.60 -8.40 -41.24
C ALA A 216 5.10 -8.65 -40.99
N GLU A 217 5.77 -9.25 -41.98
CA GLU A 217 7.22 -9.38 -42.00
C GLU A 217 7.89 -8.01 -41.81
N GLU A 218 8.59 -7.80 -40.70
CA GLU A 218 9.73 -6.88 -40.69
C GLU A 218 10.92 -7.46 -39.93
N ALA A 219 12.07 -7.30 -40.59
CA ALA A 219 13.33 -8.00 -40.37
C ALA A 219 13.92 -7.80 -38.97
N ALA A 220 14.08 -8.91 -38.24
CA ALA A 220 14.93 -8.97 -37.06
C ALA A 220 16.42 -8.79 -37.44
N ALA A 221 17.05 -7.77 -36.85
CA ALA A 221 18.51 -7.67 -36.82
C ALA A 221 19.07 -8.69 -35.79
N PRO A 222 20.15 -9.42 -36.10
CA PRO A 222 20.65 -10.45 -35.20
C PRO A 222 21.37 -9.84 -33.98
N ALA A 223 20.92 -10.20 -32.79
CA ALA A 223 21.68 -10.05 -31.56
C ALA A 223 22.83 -11.06 -31.56
N ALA A 224 24.05 -10.58 -31.35
CA ALA A 224 25.24 -11.41 -31.24
C ALA A 224 25.30 -12.09 -29.85
N GLU A 225 25.44 -13.41 -29.85
CA GLU A 225 25.83 -14.22 -28.69
C GLU A 225 27.31 -13.98 -28.35
N GLU A 226 27.62 -13.81 -27.06
CA GLU A 226 28.97 -13.96 -26.53
C GLU A 226 29.07 -15.23 -25.65
N PRO A 227 30.16 -16.00 -25.74
CA PRO A 227 30.29 -17.34 -25.15
C PRO A 227 30.80 -17.34 -23.70
N PRO A 228 30.71 -18.47 -22.97
CA PRO A 228 31.16 -18.59 -21.59
C PRO A 228 32.67 -18.81 -21.50
N VAL A 229 33.30 -18.36 -20.42
CA VAL A 229 34.68 -18.72 -20.07
C VAL A 229 34.78 -19.13 -18.60
N GLU A 230 35.06 -20.41 -18.39
CA GLU A 230 35.62 -21.02 -17.17
C GLU A 230 37.15 -20.99 -17.27
N VAL A 231 37.92 -20.67 -16.19
CA VAL A 231 38.95 -21.56 -15.60
C VAL A 231 39.49 -21.07 -14.22
N ALA A 232 39.38 -21.97 -13.23
CA ALA A 232 40.31 -22.38 -12.15
C ALA A 232 41.22 -21.42 -11.33
N ALA A 233 40.89 -21.36 -10.03
CA ALA A 233 41.65 -21.72 -8.81
C ALA A 233 43.16 -21.35 -8.60
N ALA A 234 43.44 -20.70 -7.46
CA ALA A 234 44.48 -21.09 -6.50
C ALA A 234 44.27 -20.43 -5.11
N GLU A 235 44.42 -21.23 -4.06
CA GLU A 235 44.36 -20.92 -2.61
C GLU A 235 45.79 -20.77 -2.02
N PRO A 236 46.05 -20.26 -0.78
CA PRO A 236 45.49 -20.83 0.46
C PRO A 236 45.07 -19.88 1.63
N GLU A 237 44.11 -20.39 2.40
CA GLU A 237 43.80 -20.30 3.84
C GLU A 237 43.59 -18.95 4.55
N THR A 238 42.31 -18.60 4.83
CA THR A 238 41.66 -18.70 6.17
C THR A 238 40.19 -18.23 6.12
N ALA A 239 39.33 -18.88 6.92
CA ALA A 239 37.86 -18.81 7.00
C ALA A 239 37.12 -19.41 5.79
N ALA A 240 36.27 -20.41 6.03
CA ALA A 240 35.46 -21.06 5.00
C ALA A 240 34.63 -20.00 4.26
N ALA A 241 34.86 -19.86 2.95
CA ALA A 241 34.02 -19.02 2.11
C ALA A 241 32.59 -19.57 2.13
N PRO A 242 31.56 -18.71 2.23
CA PRO A 242 30.18 -19.15 2.18
C PRO A 242 29.89 -19.86 0.84
N ASP A 243 29.06 -20.90 0.89
CA ASP A 243 28.68 -21.68 -0.30
C ASP A 243 28.17 -20.74 -1.42
N PRO A 244 28.80 -20.74 -2.62
CA PRO A 244 28.42 -19.86 -3.71
C PRO A 244 26.95 -19.97 -4.13
N GLU A 245 26.35 -21.16 -4.05
CA GLU A 245 24.93 -21.36 -4.37
C GLU A 245 24.05 -20.68 -3.33
N LEU A 246 24.42 -20.80 -2.06
CA LEU A 246 23.72 -20.20 -0.93
C LEU A 246 23.85 -18.66 -0.93
N VAL A 247 25.01 -18.13 -1.32
CA VAL A 247 25.23 -16.69 -1.54
C VAL A 247 24.33 -16.16 -2.66
N ALA A 248 24.25 -16.88 -3.80
CA ALA A 248 23.39 -16.50 -4.91
C ALA A 248 21.89 -16.57 -4.55
N ALA A 249 21.49 -17.52 -3.70
CA ALA A 249 20.15 -17.54 -3.12
C ALA A 249 19.92 -16.35 -2.19
N GLY A 250 20.88 -16.03 -1.33
CA GLY A 250 20.82 -14.91 -0.40
C GLY A 250 20.71 -13.55 -1.10
N GLU A 251 21.38 -13.36 -2.24
CA GLU A 251 21.22 -12.16 -3.08
C GLU A 251 19.77 -11.98 -3.55
N LYS A 252 19.07 -13.08 -3.86
CA LYS A 252 17.64 -13.02 -4.22
C LYS A 252 16.79 -12.63 -3.01
N VAL A 253 17.08 -13.17 -1.83
CA VAL A 253 16.40 -12.80 -0.57
C VAL A 253 16.66 -11.32 -0.24
N PHE A 254 17.87 -10.82 -0.47
CA PHE A 254 18.26 -9.43 -0.24
C PHE A 254 17.43 -8.43 -1.05
N ARG A 255 16.71 -8.86 -2.10
CA ARG A 255 15.75 -8.01 -2.81
C ARG A 255 14.62 -7.48 -1.92
N GLN A 256 14.30 -8.16 -0.83
CA GLN A 256 13.37 -7.67 0.19
C GLN A 256 14.05 -6.61 1.08
N CYS A 257 15.34 -6.79 1.37
CA CYS A 257 16.12 -5.89 2.21
C CYS A 257 16.55 -4.59 1.49
N LYS A 258 16.73 -4.63 0.16
CA LYS A 258 17.28 -3.51 -0.64
C LYS A 258 16.42 -2.23 -0.63
N ALA A 259 15.14 -2.35 -0.26
CA ALA A 259 14.26 -1.21 -0.10
C ALA A 259 14.75 -0.29 1.03
N CYS A 260 15.24 -0.88 2.12
CA CYS A 260 15.68 -0.15 3.30
C CYS A 260 17.20 -0.09 3.46
N HIS A 261 17.91 -1.11 3.01
CA HIS A 261 19.32 -1.30 3.30
C HIS A 261 20.20 -1.25 2.04
N MET A 262 21.46 -0.87 2.24
CA MET A 262 22.50 -0.95 1.23
C MET A 262 23.63 -1.88 1.71
N VAL A 263 24.23 -2.59 0.76
CA VAL A 263 25.46 -3.35 0.91
C VAL A 263 26.41 -3.05 -0.26
N GLY A 264 27.69 -3.35 -0.10
CA GLY A 264 28.73 -3.16 -1.11
C GLY A 264 29.44 -1.82 -1.04
N GLU A 265 30.29 -1.57 -2.04
CA GLU A 265 31.10 -0.36 -2.12
C GLU A 265 30.21 0.90 -2.19
N GLY A 266 30.48 1.87 -1.30
CA GLY A 266 29.72 3.12 -1.24
C GLY A 266 28.32 3.00 -0.59
N ALA A 267 28.03 1.91 0.12
CA ALA A 267 26.79 1.76 0.89
C ALA A 267 26.60 2.91 1.90
N LYS A 268 25.36 3.43 1.97
CA LYS A 268 24.96 4.54 2.86
C LYS A 268 23.72 4.16 3.66
N ASN A 269 23.53 4.83 4.79
CA ASN A 269 22.30 4.74 5.57
C ASN A 269 21.10 5.29 4.76
N ARG A 270 19.95 4.63 4.86
CA ARG A 270 18.67 5.02 4.24
C ARG A 270 17.55 4.87 5.28
N VAL A 271 16.43 4.24 4.91
CA VAL A 271 15.36 3.83 5.85
C VAL A 271 15.94 2.91 6.93
N GLY A 272 16.85 2.00 6.56
CA GLY A 272 17.68 1.22 7.47
C GLY A 272 19.17 1.59 7.40
N PRO A 273 19.98 1.17 8.39
CA PRO A 273 21.43 1.36 8.35
C PRO A 273 22.07 0.52 7.24
N GLN A 274 23.26 0.90 6.77
CA GLN A 274 24.04 0.04 5.87
C GLN A 274 24.44 -1.28 6.56
N LEU A 275 24.51 -2.37 5.79
CA LEU A 275 24.68 -3.74 6.31
C LEU A 275 26.06 -4.35 6.03
N ASN A 276 27.03 -3.60 5.48
CA ASN A 276 28.41 -4.07 5.39
C ASN A 276 28.96 -4.33 6.80
N GLY A 277 29.65 -5.46 6.95
CA GLY A 277 30.21 -5.92 8.21
C GLY A 277 29.15 -6.12 9.30
N VAL A 278 27.89 -6.44 8.96
CA VAL A 278 26.86 -6.67 9.97
C VAL A 278 27.14 -7.91 10.83
N MET A 279 27.73 -8.95 10.24
CA MET A 279 28.06 -10.18 10.95
C MET A 279 29.06 -9.93 12.08
N ASN A 280 28.72 -10.38 13.28
CA ASN A 280 29.47 -10.22 14.53
C ASN A 280 29.66 -8.75 14.99
N ARG A 281 28.97 -7.79 14.37
CA ARG A 281 28.98 -6.38 14.80
C ARG A 281 28.05 -6.18 15.98
N ALA A 282 28.44 -5.29 16.89
CA ALA A 282 27.54 -4.82 17.94
C ALA A 282 26.28 -4.17 17.32
N ALA A 283 25.11 -4.45 17.87
CA ALA A 283 23.88 -3.80 17.42
C ALA A 283 23.98 -2.28 17.63
N GLY A 284 23.31 -1.50 16.78
CA GLY A 284 23.27 -0.04 16.94
C GLY A 284 24.58 0.70 16.62
N ALA A 285 25.57 0.05 16.01
CA ALA A 285 26.92 0.59 15.86
C ALA A 285 27.21 1.35 14.55
N VAL A 286 26.24 1.53 13.65
CA VAL A 286 26.48 2.28 12.40
C VAL A 286 26.35 3.78 12.67
N ASP A 287 27.43 4.51 12.42
CA ASP A 287 27.48 5.95 12.59
C ASP A 287 26.44 6.68 11.71
N GLY A 288 25.83 7.72 12.27
CA GLY A 288 24.89 8.57 11.55
C GLY A 288 23.52 7.96 11.26
N PHE A 289 23.17 6.80 11.84
CA PHE A 289 21.82 6.23 11.79
C PHE A 289 21.08 6.39 13.12
N LYS A 290 19.79 6.76 13.07
CA LYS A 290 18.93 6.93 14.27
C LYS A 290 18.16 5.64 14.53
N TYR A 291 18.66 4.82 15.45
CA TYR A 291 18.04 3.57 15.87
C TYR A 291 16.79 3.75 16.72
N SER A 292 15.96 2.70 16.83
CA SER A 292 14.85 2.65 17.80
C SER A 292 15.39 2.60 19.23
N SER A 293 14.61 3.08 20.19
CA SER A 293 14.94 2.98 21.62
C SER A 293 15.17 1.52 22.03
N ALA A 294 14.29 0.63 21.61
CA ALA A 294 14.41 -0.81 21.89
C ALA A 294 15.74 -1.41 21.41
N LEU A 295 16.22 -1.00 20.23
CA LEU A 295 17.49 -1.51 19.71
C LEU A 295 18.68 -0.92 20.43
N GLN A 296 18.59 0.34 20.87
CA GLN A 296 19.62 0.97 21.69
C GLN A 296 19.72 0.31 23.06
N ASP A 297 18.59 -0.06 23.68
CA ASP A 297 18.55 -0.75 24.97
C ASP A 297 19.19 -2.15 24.86
N MET A 298 18.80 -2.95 23.86
CA MET A 298 19.42 -4.26 23.64
C MET A 298 20.90 -4.17 23.25
N ALA A 299 21.30 -3.13 22.51
CA ALA A 299 22.71 -2.86 22.23
C ALA A 299 23.50 -2.54 23.50
N ALA A 300 22.93 -1.77 24.43
CA ALA A 300 23.53 -1.49 25.73
C ALA A 300 23.67 -2.75 26.61
N ASP A 301 22.75 -3.70 26.45
CA ASP A 301 22.81 -5.03 27.09
C ASP A 301 23.76 -6.01 26.37
N GLY A 302 24.44 -5.58 25.31
CA GLY A 302 25.50 -6.34 24.64
C GLY A 302 25.04 -7.19 23.46
N LEU A 303 23.91 -6.85 22.83
CA LEU A 303 23.47 -7.53 21.61
C LEU A 303 24.51 -7.43 20.49
N VAL A 304 24.88 -8.60 19.96
CA VAL A 304 25.79 -8.75 18.81
C VAL A 304 25.06 -9.51 17.71
N TRP A 305 25.20 -9.06 16.46
CA TRP A 305 24.64 -9.72 15.27
C TRP A 305 25.45 -10.96 14.86
N ASN A 306 25.50 -11.96 15.74
CA ASN A 306 25.95 -13.30 15.40
C ASN A 306 24.85 -14.05 14.61
N GLU A 307 25.18 -15.24 14.10
CA GLU A 307 24.26 -16.04 13.28
C GLU A 307 22.93 -16.34 14.00
N GLU A 308 22.97 -16.70 15.28
CA GLU A 308 21.76 -17.01 16.08
C GLU A 308 20.86 -15.79 16.27
N ASN A 309 21.43 -14.66 16.71
CA ASN A 309 20.68 -13.43 16.96
C ASN A 309 20.16 -12.80 15.66
N LEU A 310 20.96 -12.84 14.60
CA LEU A 310 20.53 -12.33 13.29
C LEU A 310 19.41 -13.22 12.73
N ALA A 311 19.52 -14.54 12.84
CA ALA A 311 18.47 -15.46 12.42
C ALA A 311 17.17 -15.23 13.19
N ALA A 312 17.23 -15.14 14.52
CA ALA A 312 16.06 -14.90 15.36
C ALA A 312 15.40 -13.54 15.04
N PHE A 313 16.20 -12.49 14.85
CA PHE A 313 15.69 -11.18 14.48
C PHE A 313 15.10 -11.16 13.07
N LEU A 314 15.72 -11.83 12.09
CA LEU A 314 15.18 -11.89 10.73
C LEU A 314 13.94 -12.77 10.62
N ALA A 315 13.77 -13.76 11.48
CA ALA A 315 12.58 -14.61 11.53
C ALA A 315 11.35 -13.84 12.04
N ASP A 316 11.52 -13.04 13.11
CA ASP A 316 10.46 -12.22 13.70
C ASP A 316 11.06 -10.99 14.39
N PRO A 317 11.26 -9.88 13.67
CA PRO A 317 11.88 -8.68 14.24
C PRO A 317 11.14 -8.12 15.45
N ARG A 318 9.80 -8.12 15.41
CA ARG A 318 8.97 -7.56 16.48
C ARG A 318 8.89 -8.50 17.68
N GLY A 319 8.84 -9.81 17.47
CA GLY A 319 8.91 -10.80 18.54
C GLY A 319 10.29 -10.85 19.19
N PHE A 320 11.36 -10.65 18.42
CA PHE A 320 12.72 -10.57 18.96
C PHE A 320 12.94 -9.28 19.77
N MET A 321 12.41 -8.15 19.28
CA MET A 321 12.58 -6.83 19.89
C MET A 321 11.31 -5.99 19.73
N ASN A 322 10.52 -5.93 20.79
CA ASN A 322 9.33 -5.09 20.83
C ASN A 322 9.72 -3.59 20.71
N GLY A 323 9.13 -2.87 19.75
CA GLY A 323 9.49 -1.48 19.45
C GLY A 323 10.69 -1.33 18.50
N THR A 324 11.10 -2.39 17.81
CA THR A 324 12.02 -2.26 16.67
C THR A 324 11.39 -1.41 15.56
N ARG A 325 12.18 -0.51 14.96
CA ARG A 325 11.76 0.29 13.79
C ARG A 325 11.86 -0.46 12.47
N MET A 326 12.39 -1.68 12.48
CA MET A 326 12.41 -2.53 11.29
C MET A 326 11.03 -3.19 11.12
N GLY A 327 10.14 -2.53 10.39
CA GLY A 327 8.77 -2.96 10.06
C GLY A 327 8.65 -4.19 9.16
N PHE A 328 9.66 -5.06 9.16
CA PHE A 328 9.74 -6.23 8.31
C PHE A 328 8.95 -7.39 8.91
N GLY A 329 8.10 -8.03 8.09
CA GLY A 329 7.23 -9.13 8.54
C GLY A 329 7.94 -10.45 8.90
N GLY A 330 9.26 -10.52 8.70
CA GLY A 330 10.08 -11.69 9.01
C GLY A 330 10.21 -12.69 7.84
N LEU A 331 11.34 -13.41 7.82
CA LEU A 331 11.59 -14.51 6.91
C LEU A 331 11.01 -15.80 7.49
N ARG A 332 10.11 -16.45 6.74
CA ARG A 332 9.44 -17.70 7.18
C ARG A 332 10.26 -18.96 6.95
N SER A 333 11.32 -18.87 6.15
CA SER A 333 12.12 -20.01 5.72
C SER A 333 13.49 -19.95 6.39
N ASP A 334 13.83 -21.01 7.14
CA ASP A 334 15.18 -21.18 7.70
C ASP A 334 16.25 -21.22 6.60
N GLU A 335 15.90 -21.71 5.41
CA GLU A 335 16.77 -21.71 4.23
C GLU A 335 17.02 -20.29 3.72
N ASP A 336 15.99 -19.42 3.71
CA ASP A 336 16.16 -18.02 3.31
C ASP A 336 16.99 -17.25 4.34
N ILE A 337 16.85 -17.57 5.63
CA ILE A 337 17.65 -16.99 6.72
C ILE A 337 19.12 -17.42 6.61
N ALA A 338 19.38 -18.69 6.32
CA ALA A 338 20.73 -19.18 6.07
C ALA A 338 21.33 -18.51 4.82
N ALA A 339 20.54 -18.39 3.75
CA ALA A 339 20.95 -17.79 2.49
C ALA A 339 21.32 -16.30 2.65
N ILE A 340 20.45 -15.50 3.27
CA ILE A 340 20.72 -14.07 3.48
C ILE A 340 21.92 -13.85 4.41
N THR A 341 22.09 -14.70 5.43
CA THR A 341 23.25 -14.64 6.33
C THR A 341 24.55 -14.93 5.59
N ALA A 342 24.56 -15.96 4.73
CA ALA A 342 25.70 -16.28 3.86
C ALA A 342 26.02 -15.13 2.90
N TYR A 343 25.01 -14.52 2.28
CA TYR A 343 25.18 -13.36 1.40
C TYR A 343 25.73 -12.14 2.13
N LEU A 344 25.16 -11.77 3.29
CA LEU A 344 25.64 -10.64 4.08
C LEU A 344 27.08 -10.82 4.58
N SER A 345 27.49 -12.07 4.83
CA SER A 345 28.86 -12.42 5.21
C SER A 345 29.89 -12.10 4.11
N THR A 346 29.47 -12.01 2.84
CA THR A 346 30.36 -11.60 1.74
C THR A 346 30.73 -10.12 1.77
N PHE A 347 30.04 -9.32 2.59
CA PHE A 347 30.30 -7.89 2.79
C PHE A 347 30.98 -7.62 4.15
N GLY A 348 31.62 -8.63 4.75
CA GLY A 348 32.57 -8.44 5.85
C GLY A 348 33.77 -7.60 5.39
N GLU A 349 34.43 -6.89 6.32
CA GLU A 349 35.69 -6.20 6.01
C GLU A 349 36.78 -7.13 5.50
#